data_AF-A0A4U1BTT7-F1
#
_entry.id   AF-A0A4U1BTT7-F1
#
_cell.length_a   1.000
_cell.length_b   1.000
_cell.length_c   1.000
_cell.angle_alpha   90.00
_cell.angle_beta   90.00
_cell.angle_gamma   90.00
#
_symmetry.space_group_name_H-M   'P 1'
#
loop_
_entity.id
_entity.type
_entity.pdbx_description
1 polymer ?
#
loop_
_entity_poly.entity_id
_entity_poly.type
_entity_poly.pdbx_seq_one_letter_code
_entity_poly.pdbx_strand_id
1 'polypeptide(L)'
;MSIQPETRIDWANTHNNEKEGDQAVRKYWLQCRAIGELKLNGEQLPKLPKGSAGLLLDWREIHSIEHPVVVMVENLSVMAALEQIHWPQSLQHALFVFRGDARDVQTSSAYHFCRQLKCPVVAFADFDPKGVEIALTCGAAMALLPKRELWDQICHPDWQSLIGPEVRWQDQEQSRQALADRAHKPEWVDEALRVMGKHGRTRTQEHLIAHQVPLELLPL
;
A
#
# COMPACT_ATOMS: atom_id res chain seq x y z
N MET A 1 -6.63 -30.80 16.80
CA MET A 1 -7.74 -30.75 15.84
C MET A 1 -8.15 -29.30 15.72
N SER A 2 -7.80 -28.64 14.61
CA SER A 2 -8.21 -27.25 14.39
C SER A 2 -9.59 -27.27 13.74
N ILE A 3 -10.58 -26.69 14.43
CA ILE A 3 -11.92 -26.53 13.89
C ILE A 3 -11.79 -25.50 12.75
N GLN A 4 -12.04 -25.91 11.51
CA GLN A 4 -12.17 -24.95 10.41
C GLN A 4 -13.42 -24.11 10.67
N PRO A 5 -13.36 -22.77 10.53
CA PRO A 5 -14.55 -21.95 10.64
C PRO A 5 -15.51 -22.30 9.49
N GLU A 6 -16.72 -22.70 9.83
CA GLU A 6 -17.82 -22.95 8.87
C GLU A 6 -18.05 -21.72 7.99
N THR A 7 -18.18 -21.93 6.68
CA THR A 7 -18.51 -20.84 5.76
C THR A 7 -19.96 -20.39 5.96
N ARG A 8 -20.34 -19.21 5.47
CA ARG A 8 -21.75 -18.77 5.48
C ARG A 8 -22.67 -19.78 4.77
N ILE A 9 -22.15 -20.50 3.77
CA ILE A 9 -22.87 -21.56 3.06
C ILE A 9 -23.09 -22.78 3.97
N ASP A 10 -22.07 -23.16 4.76
CA ASP A 10 -22.20 -24.24 5.74
C ASP A 10 -23.17 -23.86 6.88
N TRP A 11 -23.16 -22.60 7.30
CA TRP A 11 -24.08 -22.06 8.32
C TRP A 11 -25.52 -21.95 7.82
N ALA A 12 -25.72 -21.54 6.56
CA ALA A 12 -27.02 -21.45 5.92
C ALA A 12 -27.71 -22.81 5.80
N ASN A 13 -26.94 -23.91 5.78
CA ASN A 13 -27.51 -25.26 5.80
C ASN A 13 -28.23 -25.60 7.11
N THR A 14 -27.94 -24.90 8.21
CA THR A 14 -28.44 -25.25 9.55
C THR A 14 -29.14 -24.10 10.28
N HIS A 15 -28.98 -22.84 9.85
CA HIS A 15 -29.50 -21.67 10.55
C HIS A 15 -30.13 -20.63 9.61
N ASN A 16 -31.30 -20.11 10.00
CA ASN A 16 -32.09 -19.15 9.22
C ASN A 16 -31.49 -17.72 9.14
N ASN A 17 -30.45 -17.40 9.90
CA ASN A 17 -29.86 -16.07 9.96
C ASN A 17 -28.41 -16.08 9.47
N GLU A 18 -28.22 -15.86 8.17
CA GLU A 18 -26.90 -15.90 7.50
C GLU A 18 -26.01 -14.67 7.77
N LYS A 19 -26.56 -13.62 8.40
CA LYS A 19 -25.92 -12.29 8.46
C LYS A 19 -24.72 -12.21 9.42
N GLU A 20 -24.49 -13.20 10.26
CA GLU A 20 -23.33 -13.23 11.18
C GLU A 20 -22.02 -13.69 10.51
N GLY A 21 -22.06 -14.37 9.36
CA GLY A 21 -20.84 -14.87 8.68
C GLY A 21 -20.17 -13.90 7.70
N ASP A 22 -20.89 -12.91 7.17
CA ASP A 22 -20.46 -12.10 6.02
C ASP A 22 -19.28 -11.15 6.36
N GLN A 23 -19.27 -10.60 7.59
CA GLN A 23 -18.14 -9.79 8.08
C GLN A 23 -16.91 -10.66 8.41
N ALA A 24 -17.11 -11.93 8.75
CA ALA A 24 -16.03 -12.83 9.16
C ALA A 24 -15.16 -13.32 7.98
N VAL A 25 -15.69 -13.33 6.75
CA VAL A 25 -14.94 -13.76 5.55
C VAL A 25 -14.21 -12.60 4.89
N ARG A 26 -14.81 -11.41 4.82
CA ARG A 26 -14.20 -10.22 4.19
C ARG A 26 -12.87 -9.79 4.84
N LYS A 27 -12.66 -10.12 6.11
CA LYS A 27 -11.38 -9.89 6.82
C LYS A 27 -10.21 -10.73 6.29
N TYR A 28 -10.47 -11.66 5.39
CA TYR A 28 -9.43 -12.43 4.69
C TYR A 28 -9.31 -12.04 3.22
N TRP A 29 -10.12 -11.08 2.76
CA TRP A 29 -10.02 -10.61 1.39
C TRP A 29 -8.87 -9.62 1.24
N LEU A 30 -8.15 -9.79 0.14
CA LEU A 30 -7.01 -9.00 -0.26
C LEU A 30 -7.19 -8.62 -1.73
N GLN A 31 -7.08 -7.33 -2.03
CA GLN A 31 -7.06 -6.89 -3.41
C GLN A 31 -5.63 -6.85 -3.93
N CYS A 32 -5.35 -7.61 -4.98
CA CYS A 32 -4.01 -7.71 -5.54
C CYS A 32 -4.02 -7.71 -7.08
N ARG A 33 -2.87 -7.37 -7.65
CA ARG A 33 -2.67 -7.22 -9.09
C ARG A 33 -1.19 -7.38 -9.45
N ALA A 34 -0.91 -7.75 -10.69
CA ALA A 34 0.40 -7.58 -11.32
C ALA A 34 0.27 -6.68 -12.57
N ILE A 35 1.37 -6.04 -12.99
CA ILE A 35 1.44 -5.28 -14.25
C ILE A 35 1.35 -6.22 -15.45
N GLY A 36 1.95 -7.40 -15.34
CA GLY A 36 1.87 -8.50 -16.30
C GLY A 36 0.87 -9.55 -15.84
N GLU A 37 1.26 -10.81 -16.00
CA GLU A 37 0.52 -11.96 -15.45
C GLU A 37 0.59 -11.96 -13.93
N LEU A 38 -0.52 -12.31 -13.29
CA LEU A 38 -0.57 -12.57 -11.85
C LEU A 38 -0.19 -14.03 -11.62
N LYS A 39 0.85 -14.26 -10.81
CA LYS A 39 1.44 -15.58 -10.57
C LYS A 39 1.34 -15.93 -9.08
N LEU A 40 0.38 -16.80 -8.78
CA LEU A 40 0.08 -17.28 -7.43
C LEU A 40 -0.16 -18.79 -7.49
N ASN A 41 0.25 -19.52 -6.47
CA ASN A 41 0.01 -20.97 -6.33
C ASN A 41 0.56 -21.81 -7.50
N GLY A 42 1.58 -21.34 -8.19
CA GLY A 42 2.10 -21.97 -9.41
C GLY A 42 1.21 -21.79 -10.65
N GLU A 43 0.09 -21.06 -10.53
CA GLU A 43 -0.79 -20.70 -11.62
C GLU A 43 -0.45 -19.33 -12.20
N GLN A 44 -0.81 -19.12 -13.47
CA GLN A 44 -0.63 -17.86 -14.17
C GLN A 44 -1.97 -17.36 -14.66
N LEU A 45 -2.47 -16.31 -14.01
CA LEU A 45 -3.67 -15.61 -14.44
C LEU A 45 -3.29 -14.52 -15.46
N PRO A 46 -4.09 -14.35 -16.52
CA PRO A 46 -3.78 -13.40 -17.58
C PRO A 46 -3.74 -11.98 -17.01
N LYS A 47 -2.96 -11.13 -17.69
CA LYS A 47 -2.90 -9.71 -17.38
C LYS A 47 -4.30 -9.10 -17.36
N LEU A 48 -4.60 -8.39 -16.27
CA LEU A 48 -5.88 -7.67 -16.14
C LEU A 48 -5.95 -6.49 -17.14
N PRO A 49 -7.17 -6.12 -17.59
CA PRO A 49 -7.36 -4.94 -18.41
C PRO A 49 -6.78 -3.67 -17.79
N LYS A 50 -6.39 -2.71 -18.64
CA LYS A 50 -5.94 -1.39 -18.18
C LYS A 50 -7.05 -0.73 -17.35
N GLY A 51 -6.67 -0.09 -16.25
CA GLY A 51 -7.61 0.55 -15.34
C GLY A 51 -8.25 -0.38 -14.30
N SER A 52 -8.00 -1.70 -14.35
CA SER A 52 -8.44 -2.60 -13.29
C SER A 52 -7.61 -2.41 -12.01
N ALA A 53 -8.27 -2.25 -10.87
CA ALA A 53 -7.60 -2.09 -9.57
C ALA A 53 -7.14 -3.41 -8.93
N GLY A 54 -7.45 -4.56 -9.54
CA GLY A 54 -6.99 -5.88 -9.08
C GLY A 54 -8.13 -6.87 -8.85
N LEU A 55 -7.75 -8.10 -8.54
CA LEU A 55 -8.65 -9.18 -8.11
C LEU A 55 -8.76 -9.16 -6.60
N LEU A 56 -9.95 -9.49 -6.10
CA LEU A 56 -10.20 -9.70 -4.67
C LEU A 56 -10.09 -11.20 -4.39
N LEU A 57 -9.09 -11.59 -3.61
CA LEU A 57 -8.78 -12.98 -3.30
C LEU A 57 -8.83 -13.21 -1.79
N ASP A 58 -9.21 -14.40 -1.36
CA ASP A 58 -8.98 -14.82 0.03
C ASP A 58 -7.50 -15.15 0.19
N TRP A 59 -6.78 -14.36 1.00
CA TRP A 59 -5.32 -14.51 1.11
C TRP A 59 -4.93 -15.83 1.77
N ARG A 60 -5.84 -16.50 2.49
CA ARG A 60 -5.58 -17.83 3.09
C ARG A 60 -5.40 -18.91 2.03
N GLU A 61 -5.99 -18.71 0.86
CA GLU A 61 -5.86 -19.60 -0.30
C GLU A 61 -4.57 -19.31 -1.10
N ILE A 62 -3.79 -18.28 -0.73
CA ILE A 62 -2.49 -18.00 -1.35
C ILE A 62 -1.41 -18.78 -0.61
N HIS A 63 -0.95 -19.87 -1.19
CA HIS A 63 0.04 -20.79 -0.64
C HIS A 63 1.46 -20.53 -1.19
N SER A 64 1.56 -19.98 -2.41
CA SER A 64 2.83 -19.53 -2.98
C SER A 64 2.66 -18.25 -3.82
N ILE A 65 3.75 -17.48 -3.89
CA ILE A 65 3.86 -16.24 -4.64
C ILE A 65 5.06 -16.39 -5.57
N GLU A 66 4.85 -16.40 -6.88
CA GLU A 66 5.91 -16.50 -7.88
C GLU A 66 6.35 -15.11 -8.40
N HIS A 67 6.10 -14.09 -7.58
CA HIS A 67 6.62 -12.73 -7.75
C HIS A 67 7.83 -12.52 -6.82
N PRO A 68 8.91 -11.86 -7.29
CA PRO A 68 10.13 -11.69 -6.51
C PRO A 68 9.97 -10.73 -5.31
N VAL A 69 8.94 -9.88 -5.34
CA VAL A 69 8.70 -8.82 -4.36
C VAL A 69 7.21 -8.51 -4.30
N VAL A 70 6.74 -8.12 -3.12
CA VAL A 70 5.39 -7.57 -2.91
C VAL A 70 5.49 -6.07 -2.68
N VAL A 71 4.67 -5.30 -3.39
CA VAL A 71 4.52 -3.86 -3.18
C VAL A 71 3.15 -3.61 -2.57
N MET A 72 3.13 -3.17 -1.31
CA MET A 72 1.90 -2.75 -0.65
C MET A 72 1.60 -1.29 -1.01
N VAL A 73 0.46 -1.05 -1.63
CA VAL A 73 0.04 0.24 -2.19
C VAL A 73 -1.03 0.87 -1.32
N GLU A 74 -0.84 2.13 -0.93
CA GLU A 74 -1.77 2.85 -0.07
C GLU A 74 -3.12 3.16 -0.73
N ASN A 75 -3.11 3.68 -1.97
CA ASN A 75 -4.32 4.18 -2.63
C ASN A 75 -4.86 3.23 -3.72
N LEU A 76 -6.18 3.06 -3.77
CA LEU A 76 -6.83 2.18 -4.75
C LEU A 76 -6.73 2.74 -6.19
N SER A 77 -6.75 4.07 -6.33
CA SER A 77 -6.50 4.80 -7.59
C SER A 77 -5.17 4.40 -8.23
N VAL A 78 -4.13 4.21 -7.41
CA VAL A 78 -2.79 3.80 -7.83
C VAL A 78 -2.79 2.38 -8.35
N MET A 79 -3.56 1.48 -7.72
CA MET A 79 -3.73 0.11 -8.20
C MET A 79 -4.34 0.04 -9.60
N ALA A 80 -5.22 0.98 -9.96
CA ALA A 80 -5.75 1.09 -11.32
C ALA A 80 -4.76 1.72 -12.32
N ALA A 81 -3.79 2.50 -11.82
CA ALA A 81 -2.85 3.28 -12.61
C ALA A 81 -1.42 2.70 -12.65
N LEU A 82 -1.20 1.44 -12.23
CA LEU A 82 0.15 0.85 -12.14
C LEU A 82 0.96 0.96 -13.45
N GLU A 83 0.33 0.85 -14.62
CA GLU A 83 1.04 1.02 -15.91
C GLU A 83 1.53 2.43 -16.20
N GLN A 84 1.04 3.44 -15.49
CA GLN A 84 1.43 4.85 -15.68
C GLN A 84 2.66 5.22 -14.84
N ILE A 85 3.17 4.30 -14.02
CA ILE A 85 4.25 4.56 -13.07
C ILE A 85 5.56 4.05 -13.65
N HIS A 86 6.60 4.87 -13.60
CA HIS A 86 7.97 4.46 -13.89
C HIS A 86 8.53 3.67 -12.71
N TRP A 87 8.21 2.37 -12.68
CA TRP A 87 8.70 1.47 -11.63
C TRP A 87 10.22 1.28 -11.72
N PRO A 88 10.92 1.27 -10.57
CA PRO A 88 12.27 0.71 -10.50
C PRO A 88 12.28 -0.70 -11.13
N GLN A 89 13.38 -1.04 -11.82
CA GLN A 89 13.48 -2.30 -12.56
C GLN A 89 13.18 -3.53 -11.69
N SER A 90 13.60 -3.51 -10.42
CA SER A 90 13.35 -4.57 -9.45
C SER A 90 11.87 -4.79 -9.11
N LEU A 91 10.99 -3.83 -9.40
CA LEU A 91 9.57 -3.88 -9.09
C LEU A 91 8.67 -4.15 -10.31
N GLN A 92 9.22 -4.28 -11.52
CA GLN A 92 8.42 -4.49 -12.75
C GLN A 92 7.61 -5.79 -12.74
N HIS A 93 8.07 -6.78 -11.97
CA HIS A 93 7.42 -8.07 -11.81
C HIS A 93 6.82 -8.25 -10.41
N ALA A 94 6.58 -7.17 -9.66
CA ALA A 94 6.03 -7.25 -8.33
C ALA A 94 4.57 -7.75 -8.32
N LEU A 95 4.19 -8.34 -7.20
CA LEU A 95 2.78 -8.46 -6.81
C LEU A 95 2.40 -7.17 -6.06
N PHE A 96 1.42 -6.45 -6.59
CA PHE A 96 0.88 -5.25 -5.95
C PHE A 96 -0.31 -5.63 -5.10
N VAL A 97 -0.33 -5.13 -3.86
CA VAL A 97 -1.37 -5.40 -2.88
C VAL A 97 -1.93 -4.08 -2.40
N PHE A 98 -3.23 -3.86 -2.59
CA PHE A 98 -3.89 -2.71 -2.00
C PHE A 98 -3.93 -2.87 -0.49
N ARG A 99 -3.55 -1.83 0.23
CA ARG A 99 -3.52 -1.90 1.69
C ARG A 99 -4.91 -2.02 2.31
N GLY A 100 -5.98 -1.55 1.64
CA GLY A 100 -7.33 -1.38 2.22
C GLY A 100 -7.71 0.09 2.48
N ASP A 101 -9.02 0.37 2.63
CA ASP A 101 -9.50 1.66 3.18
C ASP A 101 -9.45 1.57 4.71
N ALA A 102 -9.03 2.65 5.38
CA ALA A 102 -8.98 2.73 6.84
C ALA A 102 -10.34 2.47 7.52
N ARG A 103 -11.45 2.59 6.78
CA ARG A 103 -12.81 2.28 7.22
C ARG A 103 -13.25 0.84 6.92
N ASP A 104 -12.42 0.05 6.25
CA ASP A 104 -12.72 -1.33 5.86
C ASP A 104 -11.80 -2.34 6.59
N VAL A 105 -12.34 -3.52 6.85
CA VAL A 105 -11.67 -4.64 7.52
C VAL A 105 -10.43 -5.10 6.73
N GLN A 106 -10.41 -4.82 5.43
CA GLN A 106 -9.32 -5.11 4.50
C GLN A 106 -7.95 -4.53 4.91
N THR A 107 -7.92 -3.42 5.66
CA THR A 107 -6.65 -2.82 6.14
C THR A 107 -5.85 -3.76 7.02
N SER A 108 -6.55 -4.48 7.91
CA SER A 108 -5.90 -5.47 8.78
C SER A 108 -5.38 -6.69 8.00
N SER A 109 -6.09 -7.09 6.95
CA SER A 109 -5.74 -8.23 6.09
C SER A 109 -4.42 -8.03 5.37
N ALA A 110 -4.22 -6.87 4.73
CA ALA A 110 -3.02 -6.61 3.95
C ALA A 110 -1.76 -6.58 4.81
N TYR A 111 -1.84 -5.97 5.99
CA TYR A 111 -0.74 -5.91 6.95
C TYR A 111 -0.41 -7.31 7.47
N HIS A 112 -1.43 -8.08 7.83
CA HIS A 112 -1.24 -9.46 8.30
C HIS A 112 -0.62 -10.34 7.21
N PHE A 113 -1.14 -10.25 5.98
CA PHE A 113 -0.59 -10.94 4.82
C PHE A 113 0.89 -10.59 4.62
N CYS A 114 1.24 -9.30 4.51
CA CYS A 114 2.61 -8.86 4.26
C CYS A 114 3.59 -9.33 5.34
N ARG A 115 3.19 -9.31 6.62
CA ARG A 115 4.06 -9.75 7.73
C ARG A 115 4.31 -11.26 7.75
N GLN A 116 3.49 -12.06 7.08
CA GLN A 116 3.66 -13.52 7.01
C GLN A 116 4.49 -13.97 5.80
N LEU A 117 4.78 -13.06 4.87
CA LEU A 117 5.52 -13.40 3.67
C LEU A 117 7.00 -13.63 3.96
N LYS A 118 7.58 -14.57 3.20
CA LYS A 118 9.03 -14.79 3.16
C LYS A 118 9.73 -13.91 2.12
N CYS A 119 8.99 -13.39 1.14
CA CYS A 119 9.54 -12.49 0.12
C CYS A 119 9.59 -11.05 0.66
N PRO A 120 10.50 -10.21 0.11
CA PRO A 120 10.60 -8.81 0.53
C PRO A 120 9.30 -8.05 0.24
N VAL A 121 8.91 -7.21 1.19
CA VAL A 121 7.78 -6.29 1.07
C VAL A 121 8.30 -4.86 0.94
N VAL A 122 7.74 -4.11 0.00
CA VAL A 122 7.99 -2.69 -0.24
C VAL A 122 6.71 -1.92 0.06
N ALA A 123 6.79 -0.87 0.87
CA ALA A 123 5.68 0.05 1.08
C ALA A 123 5.69 1.16 0.03
N PHE A 124 4.58 1.37 -0.67
CA PHE A 124 4.36 2.52 -1.54
C PHE A 124 3.13 3.30 -1.04
N ALA A 125 3.39 4.43 -0.41
CA ALA A 125 2.42 5.25 0.29
C ALA A 125 2.49 6.72 -0.16
N ASP A 126 1.57 7.55 0.29
CA ASP A 126 1.66 9.00 0.11
C ASP A 126 3.00 9.53 0.69
N PHE A 127 3.61 10.52 0.05
CA PHE A 127 4.74 11.26 0.61
C PHE A 127 4.22 12.32 1.59
N ASP A 128 3.72 11.82 2.71
CA ASP A 128 3.18 12.58 3.83
C ASP A 128 3.53 11.88 5.17
N PRO A 129 3.32 12.52 6.34
CA PRO A 129 3.58 11.88 7.63
C PRO A 129 2.87 10.54 7.82
N LYS A 130 1.63 10.38 7.34
CA LYS A 130 0.87 9.14 7.51
C LYS A 130 1.42 8.01 6.64
N GLY A 131 1.81 8.30 5.41
CA GLY A 131 2.45 7.37 4.49
C GLY A 131 3.80 6.88 5.01
N VAL A 132 4.60 7.77 5.63
CA VAL A 132 5.83 7.39 6.32
C VAL A 132 5.54 6.47 7.51
N GLU A 133 4.52 6.78 8.33
CA GLU A 133 4.08 5.92 9.43
C GLU A 133 3.64 4.53 8.93
N ILE A 134 2.89 4.47 7.82
CA ILE A 134 2.47 3.23 7.17
C ILE A 134 3.68 2.39 6.77
N ALA A 135 4.66 2.99 6.08
CA ALA A 135 5.87 2.29 5.66
C ALA A 135 6.61 1.67 6.86
N LEU A 136 6.73 2.40 7.96
CA LEU A 136 7.42 1.95 9.18
C LEU A 136 6.63 0.92 10.02
N THR A 137 5.35 0.69 9.74
CA THR A 137 4.48 -0.15 10.58
C THR A 137 3.88 -1.34 9.83
N CYS A 138 3.88 -1.34 8.50
CA CYS A 138 3.29 -2.42 7.71
C CYS A 138 4.14 -3.70 7.63
N GLY A 139 5.38 -3.67 8.13
CA GLY A 139 6.31 -4.80 8.04
C GLY A 139 7.08 -4.85 6.71
N ALA A 140 7.14 -3.74 5.98
CA ALA A 140 7.99 -3.61 4.80
C ALA A 140 9.47 -3.55 5.19
N ALA A 141 10.32 -4.03 4.29
CA ALA A 141 11.78 -3.92 4.38
C ALA A 141 12.30 -2.65 3.69
N MET A 142 11.54 -2.11 2.74
CA MET A 142 11.88 -0.90 1.99
C MET A 142 10.65 -0.01 1.83
N ALA A 143 10.87 1.30 1.70
CA ALA A 143 9.88 2.28 1.25
C ALA A 143 10.18 2.68 -0.19
N LEU A 144 9.15 2.77 -1.03
CA LEU A 144 9.22 3.37 -2.37
C LEU A 144 8.74 4.82 -2.25
N LEU A 145 9.67 5.76 -2.41
CA LEU A 145 9.42 7.20 -2.25
C LEU A 145 9.86 7.95 -3.51
N PRO A 146 9.47 9.23 -3.69
CA PRO A 146 10.14 10.10 -4.64
C PRO A 146 11.65 10.11 -4.41
N LYS A 147 12.43 10.26 -5.47
CA LYS A 147 13.88 10.45 -5.33
C LYS A 147 14.20 11.60 -4.38
N ARG A 148 15.13 11.37 -3.44
CA ARG A 148 15.52 12.29 -2.37
C ARG A 148 15.94 13.65 -2.90
N GLU A 149 16.67 13.70 -4.02
CA GLU A 149 17.08 14.97 -4.63
C GLU A 149 15.90 15.85 -5.09
N LEU A 150 14.70 15.28 -5.22
CA LEU A 150 13.50 15.98 -5.67
C LEU A 150 12.61 16.46 -4.52
N TRP A 151 12.85 16.06 -3.27
CA TRP A 151 11.92 16.32 -2.16
C TRP A 151 11.65 17.81 -1.96
N ASP A 152 12.69 18.65 -1.98
CA ASP A 152 12.53 20.11 -1.81
C ASP A 152 11.73 20.71 -2.97
N GLN A 153 12.00 20.26 -4.19
CA GLN A 153 11.29 20.72 -5.39
C GLN A 153 9.82 20.32 -5.37
N ILE A 154 9.52 19.04 -5.10
CA ILE A 154 8.14 18.56 -5.16
C ILE A 154 7.32 19.17 -4.04
N CYS A 155 7.86 19.40 -2.83
CA CYS A 155 7.13 20.03 -1.73
C CYS A 155 7.01 21.55 -1.86
N HIS A 156 7.74 22.20 -2.77
CA HIS A 156 7.68 23.64 -2.97
C HIS A 156 6.24 24.13 -3.26
N PRO A 157 5.79 25.28 -2.72
CA PRO A 157 4.45 25.79 -2.96
C PRO A 157 4.11 26.02 -4.44
N ASP A 158 5.10 26.45 -5.23
CA ASP A 158 4.93 26.73 -6.67
C ASP A 158 5.13 25.50 -7.58
N TRP A 159 5.29 24.30 -7.01
CA TRP A 159 5.45 23.10 -7.82
C TRP A 159 4.20 22.84 -8.67
N GLN A 160 4.36 22.84 -9.99
CA GLN A 160 3.31 22.52 -10.98
C GLN A 160 2.06 23.41 -10.92
N SER A 161 2.13 24.57 -10.25
CA SER A 161 1.02 25.53 -10.11
C SER A 161 -0.30 24.88 -9.65
N LEU A 162 -0.21 23.97 -8.68
CA LEU A 162 -1.38 23.27 -8.14
C LEU A 162 -2.38 24.26 -7.51
N ILE A 163 -3.67 24.05 -7.76
CA ILE A 163 -4.76 24.92 -7.30
C ILE A 163 -5.42 24.30 -6.06
N GLY A 164 -5.73 25.13 -5.07
CA GLY A 164 -6.48 24.74 -3.87
C GLY A 164 -5.61 24.66 -2.61
N PRO A 165 -6.25 24.50 -1.44
CA PRO A 165 -5.52 24.38 -0.19
C PRO A 165 -4.82 23.01 -0.12
N GLU A 166 -3.61 23.00 0.43
CA GLU A 166 -2.98 21.77 0.92
C GLU A 166 -2.87 21.94 2.43
N VAL A 167 -3.63 21.12 3.15
CA VAL A 167 -3.76 21.16 4.62
C VAL A 167 -3.29 19.85 5.25
N ARG A 168 -2.94 18.83 4.43
CA ARG A 168 -2.59 17.49 4.92
C ARG A 168 -1.41 17.50 5.87
N TRP A 169 -0.42 18.35 5.61
CA TRP A 169 0.65 18.56 6.59
C TRP A 169 0.01 18.90 7.94
N GLN A 170 -0.77 19.98 8.03
CA GLN A 170 -1.38 20.46 9.27
C GLN A 170 -2.27 19.42 9.94
N ASP A 171 -3.10 18.71 9.16
CA ASP A 171 -4.07 17.72 9.64
C ASP A 171 -3.43 16.45 10.23
N GLN A 172 -2.16 16.16 9.89
CA GLN A 172 -1.47 14.94 10.32
C GLN A 172 -0.56 15.13 11.55
N GLU A 173 -0.96 15.98 12.49
CA GLU A 173 -0.18 16.26 13.71
C GLU A 173 0.15 14.99 14.51
N GLN A 174 -0.83 14.09 14.68
CA GLN A 174 -0.61 12.84 15.42
C GLN A 174 0.48 11.97 14.79
N SER A 175 0.49 11.83 13.45
CA SER A 175 1.51 11.04 12.76
C SER A 175 2.87 11.74 12.80
N ARG A 176 2.93 13.07 12.73
CA ARG A 176 4.18 13.82 12.94
C ARG A 176 4.77 13.57 14.32
N GLN A 177 3.96 13.68 15.37
CA GLN A 177 4.40 13.46 16.74
C GLN A 177 4.86 12.02 16.95
N ALA A 178 4.08 11.04 16.48
CA ALA A 178 4.44 9.62 16.56
C ALA A 178 5.77 9.31 15.85
N LEU A 179 6.03 9.93 14.69
CA LEU A 179 7.29 9.77 13.98
C LEU A 179 8.45 10.50 14.68
N ALA A 180 8.21 11.68 15.26
CA ALA A 180 9.21 12.42 16.01
C ALA A 180 9.68 11.65 17.25
N ASP A 181 8.75 11.05 17.99
CA ASP A 181 9.00 10.30 19.23
C ASP A 181 9.56 8.89 18.99
N ARG A 182 9.58 8.42 17.74
CA ARG A 182 10.04 7.07 17.41
C ARG A 182 11.56 6.96 17.57
N ALA A 183 11.98 6.16 18.55
CA ALA A 183 13.40 5.94 18.88
C ALA A 183 14.21 5.29 17.75
N HIS A 184 13.60 4.39 16.98
CA HIS A 184 14.26 3.68 15.88
C HIS A 184 13.53 3.93 14.56
N LYS A 185 14.19 4.70 13.69
CA LYS A 185 13.77 5.04 12.35
C LYS A 185 15.00 5.30 11.47
N PRO A 186 14.93 5.05 10.15
CA PRO A 186 15.97 5.46 9.21
C PRO A 186 16.16 6.98 9.18
N GLU A 187 17.38 7.43 8.85
CA GLU A 187 17.73 8.86 8.74
C GLU A 187 16.83 9.62 7.75
N TRP A 188 16.42 8.95 6.67
CA TRP A 188 15.59 9.56 5.63
C TRP A 188 14.22 10.01 6.16
N VAL A 189 13.73 9.42 7.27
CA VAL A 189 12.45 9.77 7.89
C VAL A 189 12.50 11.21 8.42
N ASP A 190 13.56 11.55 9.15
CA ASP A 190 13.73 12.90 9.70
C ASP A 190 13.97 13.93 8.60
N GLU A 191 14.71 13.55 7.55
CA GLU A 191 14.85 14.42 6.39
C GLU A 191 13.52 14.67 5.68
N ALA A 192 12.72 13.63 5.44
CA ALA A 192 11.43 13.74 4.79
C ALA A 192 10.49 14.67 5.58
N LEU A 193 10.40 14.48 6.90
CA LEU A 193 9.62 15.35 7.79
C LEU A 193 10.12 16.80 7.79
N ARG A 194 11.44 17.00 7.80
CA ARG A 194 12.05 18.34 7.73
C ARG A 194 11.68 19.04 6.43
N VAL A 195 11.73 18.34 5.29
CA VAL A 195 11.39 18.94 3.98
C VAL A 195 9.89 19.25 3.88
N MET A 196 9.03 18.31 4.26
CA MET A 196 7.58 18.55 4.28
C MET A 196 7.24 19.72 5.22
N GLY A 197 7.87 19.79 6.39
CA GLY A 197 7.67 20.85 7.37
C GLY A 197 8.22 22.21 6.94
N LYS A 198 9.35 22.25 6.23
CA LYS A 198 9.92 23.48 5.65
C LYS A 198 8.90 24.18 4.73
N HIS A 199 8.19 23.42 3.91
CA HIS A 199 7.21 23.96 2.96
C HIS A 199 5.78 23.95 3.47
N GLY A 200 5.50 23.19 4.54
CA GLY A 200 4.16 22.91 5.02
C GLY A 200 3.30 22.16 4.00
N ARG A 201 3.91 21.28 3.20
CA ARG A 201 3.25 20.58 2.07
C ARG A 201 3.66 19.11 2.00
N THR A 202 2.72 18.27 1.58
CA THR A 202 2.91 16.83 1.34
C THR A 202 2.58 16.47 -0.11
N ARG A 203 2.82 15.23 -0.55
CA ARG A 203 2.47 14.79 -1.91
C ARG A 203 1.79 13.43 -1.93
N THR A 204 0.60 13.36 -2.51
CA THR A 204 -0.12 12.10 -2.67
C THR A 204 0.48 11.26 -3.79
N GLN A 205 0.25 9.95 -3.76
CA GLN A 205 0.68 9.05 -4.83
C GLN A 205 0.14 9.48 -6.20
N GLU A 206 -1.09 9.98 -6.27
CA GLU A 206 -1.68 10.49 -7.52
C GLU A 206 -0.89 11.67 -8.09
N HIS A 207 -0.42 12.59 -7.25
CA HIS A 207 0.45 13.69 -7.72
C HIS A 207 1.77 13.16 -8.26
N LEU A 208 2.39 12.19 -7.57
CA LEU A 208 3.64 11.59 -8.02
C LEU A 208 3.47 10.93 -9.40
N ILE A 209 2.34 10.25 -9.61
CA ILE A 209 2.02 9.58 -10.88
C ILE A 209 1.69 10.59 -11.98
N ALA A 210 0.81 11.56 -11.69
CA ALA A 210 0.36 12.56 -12.65
C ALA A 210 1.53 13.38 -13.22
N HIS A 211 2.54 13.66 -12.38
CA HIS A 211 3.71 14.42 -12.76
C HIS A 211 4.94 13.55 -13.06
N GLN A 212 4.77 12.23 -13.17
CA GLN A 212 5.83 11.28 -13.54
C GLN A 212 7.09 11.42 -12.68
N VAL A 213 6.91 11.66 -11.37
CA VAL A 213 8.00 11.87 -10.42
C VAL A 213 8.82 10.58 -10.30
N PRO A 214 10.13 10.62 -10.55
CA PRO A 214 11.01 9.47 -10.37
C PRO A 214 10.97 8.94 -8.92
N LEU A 215 10.91 7.61 -8.78
CA LEU A 215 10.85 6.92 -7.49
C LEU A 215 12.15 6.18 -7.19
N GLU A 216 12.44 5.97 -5.91
CA GLU A 216 13.55 5.15 -5.42
C GLU A 216 13.18 4.31 -4.20
N LEU A 217 13.97 3.27 -3.97
CA LEU A 217 13.82 2.37 -2.82
C LEU A 217 14.75 2.83 -1.69
N LEU A 218 14.18 3.10 -0.51
CA LEU A 218 14.92 3.41 0.71
C LEU A 218 14.72 2.31 1.77
N PRO A 219 15.76 1.90 2.51
CA PRO A 219 15.64 0.86 3.54
C PRO A 219 14.87 1.36 4.77
N LEU A 220 14.12 0.44 5.41
CA LEU A 220 13.34 0.68 6.64
C LEU A 220 14.03 0.14 7.90
#